data_AF-A0A9X9I4U1-F1
#
_entry.id   AF-A0A9X9I4U1-F1
#
_cell.length_a   1.000
_cell.length_b   1.000
_cell.length_c   1.000
_cell.angle_alpha   90.00
_cell.angle_beta   90.00
_cell.angle_gamma   90.00
#
_symmetry.space_group_name_H-M   'P 1'
#
loop_
_entity.id
_entity.type
_entity.pdbx_description
1 polymer ?
#
loop_
_entity_poly.entity_id
_entity_poly.type
_entity_poly.pdbx_seq_one_letter_code
_entity_poly.pdbx_strand_id
1 'polypeptide(L)'
;MEKSQKTAQRDERLEAHISSERKSDYAPDYHCSTLTTSPTGELQYNLLSYLSLAFPIGWLKDETRRAEFEEWVDYLCAQFDVLHGYAGLECILPYGCEEWEPHEYQVATHYYNVMPNCNAYAGLRDYKDAAKSIAWYTILGKSLFMRIEPQVWARLAEQYPEITVKTQANGVSVIKIDELPDVGDAGEPLPLNYQALNEALRPVIKSVPNRLHHLYDAPILMPSKPITGHTAGTTRI
;
A
#
# COMPACT_ATOMS: atom_id res chain seq x y z
N MET A 1 -14.62 -19.18 13.94
CA MET A 1 -13.28 -19.38 13.33
C MET A 1 -13.36 -20.59 12.42
N GLU A 2 -13.57 -20.34 11.12
CA GLU A 2 -13.44 -21.37 10.08
C GLU A 2 -11.99 -21.42 9.63
N LYS A 3 -11.43 -22.63 9.51
CA LYS A 3 -10.08 -22.86 9.02
C LYS A 3 -10.20 -23.77 7.82
N SER A 4 -10.00 -23.21 6.62
CA SER A 4 -9.77 -24.03 5.43
C SER A 4 -8.26 -24.08 5.21
N GLN A 5 -7.71 -25.28 5.20
CA GLN A 5 -6.29 -25.54 4.92
C GLN A 5 -6.23 -26.66 3.88
N LYS A 6 -5.74 -26.35 2.68
CA LYS A 6 -5.26 -27.39 1.77
C LYS A 6 -3.80 -27.67 2.14
N THR A 7 -3.49 -28.93 2.42
CA THR A 7 -2.13 -29.37 2.78
C THR A 7 -1.17 -29.09 1.63
N ALA A 8 -0.01 -28.50 1.91
CA ALA A 8 1.02 -28.28 0.90
C ALA A 8 1.50 -29.61 0.32
N GLN A 9 1.24 -29.84 -0.96
CA GLN A 9 1.96 -30.84 -1.74
C GLN A 9 3.07 -30.16 -2.54
N ARG A 10 4.10 -30.93 -2.90
CA ARG A 10 5.20 -30.42 -3.73
C ARG A 10 4.63 -29.91 -5.05
N ASP A 11 4.99 -28.69 -5.43
CA ASP A 11 4.57 -28.00 -6.65
C ASP A 11 3.06 -27.63 -6.70
N GLU A 12 2.32 -27.78 -5.61
CA GLU A 12 0.94 -27.31 -5.46
C GLU A 12 0.85 -25.99 -4.69
N ARG A 13 -0.17 -25.20 -5.01
CA ARG A 13 -0.51 -23.95 -4.30
C ARG A 13 -1.04 -24.25 -2.90
N LEU A 14 -0.45 -23.61 -1.90
CA LEU A 14 -0.99 -23.52 -0.56
C LEU A 14 -2.02 -22.39 -0.53
N GLU A 15 -3.18 -22.68 0.04
CA GLU A 15 -4.21 -21.70 0.33
C GLU A 15 -4.66 -21.88 1.77
N ALA A 16 -4.66 -20.78 2.53
CA ALA A 16 -5.24 -20.75 3.86
C ALA A 16 -6.03 -19.46 4.04
N HIS A 17 -7.18 -19.59 4.69
CA HIS A 17 -8.06 -18.47 5.02
C HIS A 17 -8.62 -18.66 6.42
N ILE A 18 -8.58 -17.59 7.21
CA ILE A 18 -9.15 -17.49 8.56
C ILE A 18 -9.93 -16.19 8.62
N SER A 19 -11.18 -16.26 9.06
CA SER A 19 -12.07 -15.10 9.13
C SER A 19 -12.96 -15.14 10.37
N SER A 20 -13.40 -13.95 10.78
CA SER A 20 -14.47 -13.75 11.77
C SER A 20 -15.83 -14.18 11.23
N GLU A 21 -16.07 -14.05 9.93
CA GLU A 21 -17.33 -14.40 9.29
C GLU A 21 -17.33 -15.84 8.79
N ARG A 22 -18.42 -16.56 9.08
CA ARG A 22 -18.53 -18.01 8.85
C ARG A 22 -19.29 -18.36 7.58
N LYS A 23 -20.36 -17.63 7.29
CA LYS A 23 -21.24 -17.96 6.15
C LYS A 23 -20.91 -17.17 4.91
N SER A 24 -19.93 -16.27 5.00
CA SER A 24 -19.49 -15.46 3.86
C SER A 24 -20.57 -14.47 3.36
N ASP A 25 -21.70 -14.36 4.07
CA ASP A 25 -22.83 -13.48 3.75
C ASP A 25 -22.54 -11.99 4.07
N TYR A 26 -21.58 -11.73 4.96
CA TYR A 26 -21.23 -10.40 5.44
C TYR A 26 -19.74 -10.14 5.31
N ALA A 27 -19.36 -8.86 5.30
CA ALA A 27 -17.97 -8.46 5.41
C ALA A 27 -17.43 -8.85 6.80
N PRO A 28 -16.28 -9.55 6.89
CA PRO A 28 -15.72 -9.92 8.18
C PRO A 28 -15.08 -8.72 8.91
N ASP A 29 -15.12 -8.74 10.24
CA ASP A 29 -14.41 -7.78 11.08
C ASP A 29 -12.88 -7.90 10.95
N TYR A 30 -12.40 -9.13 10.73
CA TYR A 30 -11.01 -9.46 10.46
C TYR A 30 -10.90 -10.66 9.53
N HIS A 31 -9.83 -10.70 8.75
CA HIS A 31 -9.44 -11.88 8.00
C HIS A 31 -7.91 -12.01 7.89
N CYS A 32 -7.45 -13.24 7.72
CA CYS A 32 -6.10 -13.59 7.34
C CYS A 32 -6.20 -14.54 6.17
N SER A 33 -5.53 -14.23 5.06
CA SER A 33 -5.50 -15.10 3.89
C SER A 33 -4.11 -15.16 3.30
N THR A 34 -3.74 -16.32 2.80
CA THR A 34 -2.48 -16.50 2.08
C THR A 34 -2.68 -17.42 0.91
N LEU A 35 -1.88 -17.15 -0.11
CA LEU A 35 -1.88 -17.89 -1.34
C LEU A 35 -0.47 -18.00 -1.89
N THR A 36 0.00 -19.23 -2.08
CA THR A 36 1.29 -19.43 -2.74
C THR A 36 1.11 -19.69 -4.23
N THR A 37 2.11 -19.28 -5.01
CA THR A 37 2.20 -19.64 -6.43
C THR A 37 3.04 -20.91 -6.59
N SER A 38 2.78 -21.66 -7.66
CA SER A 38 3.67 -22.75 -8.09
C SER A 38 4.79 -22.19 -8.98
N PRO A 39 5.89 -22.93 -9.19
CA PRO A 39 6.95 -22.50 -10.11
C PRO A 39 6.43 -22.18 -11.52
N THR A 40 5.44 -22.95 -12.00
CA THR A 40 4.76 -22.67 -13.28
C THR A 40 3.96 -21.37 -13.23
N GLY A 41 3.26 -21.11 -12.12
CA GLY A 41 2.50 -19.88 -11.89
C GLY A 41 3.39 -18.64 -11.96
N GLU A 42 4.53 -18.68 -11.28
CA GLU A 42 5.52 -17.60 -11.29
C GLU A 42 6.13 -17.40 -12.68
N LEU A 43 6.69 -18.47 -13.29
CA LEU A 43 7.46 -18.38 -14.52
C LEU A 43 6.61 -18.08 -15.77
N GLN A 44 5.41 -18.64 -15.87
CA GLN A 44 4.58 -18.53 -17.08
C GLN A 44 3.51 -17.44 -16.96
N TYR A 45 3.01 -17.18 -15.76
CA TYR A 45 1.85 -16.31 -15.55
C TYR A 45 2.15 -15.10 -14.67
N ASN A 46 3.40 -14.95 -14.20
CA ASN A 46 3.83 -13.88 -13.30
C ASN A 46 3.01 -13.80 -12.01
N LEU A 47 2.51 -14.94 -11.53
CA LEU A 47 1.73 -14.99 -10.31
C LEU A 47 2.67 -14.87 -9.10
N LEU A 48 2.34 -13.95 -8.19
CA LEU A 48 3.03 -13.78 -6.92
C LEU A 48 2.28 -14.51 -5.81
N SER A 49 3.06 -15.04 -4.86
CA SER A 49 2.50 -15.46 -3.57
C SER A 49 2.13 -14.22 -2.75
N TYR A 50 1.09 -14.32 -1.93
CA TYR A 50 0.71 -13.23 -1.02
C TYR A 50 0.31 -13.72 0.38
N LEU A 51 0.40 -12.78 1.32
CA LEU A 51 -0.20 -12.85 2.64
C LEU A 51 -0.98 -11.54 2.85
N SER A 52 -2.24 -11.65 3.23
CA SER A 52 -3.12 -10.52 3.53
C SER A 52 -3.67 -10.67 4.94
N LEU A 53 -3.61 -9.58 5.70
CA LEU A 53 -4.16 -9.47 7.04
C LEU A 53 -5.02 -8.21 7.11
N ALA A 54 -6.27 -8.36 7.54
CA ALA A 54 -7.16 -7.24 7.80
C ALA A 54 -7.64 -7.28 9.25
N PHE A 55 -7.60 -6.11 9.89
CA PHE A 55 -8.04 -5.90 11.26
C PHE A 55 -9.11 -4.80 11.30
N PRO A 56 -9.99 -4.78 12.32
CA PRO A 56 -10.98 -3.73 12.45
C PRO A 56 -10.32 -2.35 12.58
N ILE A 57 -10.80 -1.36 11.84
CA ILE A 57 -10.29 0.02 11.89
C ILE A 57 -10.29 0.61 13.32
N GLY A 58 -11.18 0.13 14.18
CA GLY A 58 -11.22 0.49 15.60
C GLY A 58 -9.94 0.18 16.37
N TRP A 59 -9.08 -0.72 15.89
CA TRP A 59 -7.74 -0.96 16.45
C TRP A 59 -6.87 0.29 16.43
N LEU A 60 -7.06 1.17 15.44
CA LEU A 60 -6.35 2.44 15.37
C LEU A 60 -6.69 3.39 16.52
N LYS A 61 -7.73 3.16 17.31
CA LYS A 61 -8.07 3.99 18.47
C LYS A 61 -7.34 3.58 19.75
N ASP A 62 -6.78 2.37 19.77
CA ASP A 62 -6.12 1.78 20.93
C ASP A 62 -4.61 1.69 20.68
N GLU A 63 -3.83 2.43 21.47
CA GLU A 63 -2.36 2.46 21.37
C GLU A 63 -1.71 1.08 21.45
N THR A 64 -2.26 0.18 22.28
CA THR A 64 -1.71 -1.16 22.44
C THR A 64 -1.92 -1.99 21.18
N ARG A 65 -3.13 -1.90 20.59
CA ARG A 65 -3.45 -2.60 19.34
C ARG A 65 -2.72 -2.02 18.13
N ARG A 66 -2.48 -0.70 18.12
CA ARG A 66 -1.63 -0.07 17.12
C ARG A 66 -0.20 -0.59 17.20
N ALA A 67 0.37 -0.67 18.41
CA ALA A 67 1.70 -1.24 18.60
C ALA A 67 1.75 -2.71 18.16
N GLU A 68 0.74 -3.52 18.50
CA GLU A 68 0.65 -4.92 18.03
C GLU A 68 0.61 -5.00 16.49
N PHE A 69 -0.14 -4.14 15.81
CA PHE A 69 -0.16 -4.07 14.36
C PHE A 69 1.23 -3.73 13.78
N GLU A 70 1.92 -2.75 14.34
CA GLU A 70 3.28 -2.37 13.90
C GLU A 70 4.29 -3.50 14.14
N GLU A 71 4.18 -4.23 15.25
CA GLU A 71 4.98 -5.42 15.53
C GLU A 71 4.74 -6.52 14.50
N TRP A 72 3.49 -6.74 14.07
CA TRP A 72 3.17 -7.67 12.99
C TRP A 72 3.80 -7.25 11.66
N VAL A 73 3.73 -5.97 11.29
CA VAL A 73 4.38 -5.45 10.07
C VAL A 73 5.88 -5.71 10.13
N ASP A 74 6.52 -5.41 11.26
CA ASP A 74 7.96 -5.61 11.45
C ASP A 74 8.35 -7.09 11.37
N TYR A 75 7.62 -7.94 12.09
CA TYR A 75 7.84 -9.37 12.14
C TYR A 75 7.74 -9.99 10.75
N LEU A 76 6.65 -9.72 10.02
CA LEU A 76 6.42 -10.30 8.69
C LEU A 76 7.48 -9.85 7.69
N CYS A 77 7.84 -8.56 7.69
CA CYS A 77 8.88 -8.04 6.81
C CYS A 77 10.27 -8.62 7.12
N ALA A 78 10.54 -8.99 8.38
CA ALA A 78 11.78 -9.66 8.76
C ALA A 78 11.80 -11.16 8.41
N GLN A 79 10.63 -11.83 8.38
CA GLN A 79 10.54 -13.26 8.08
C GLN A 79 10.54 -13.57 6.58
N PHE A 80 9.88 -12.74 5.76
CA PHE A 80 9.67 -13.03 4.35
C PHE A 80 10.58 -12.21 3.43
N ASP A 81 11.01 -12.82 2.32
CA ASP A 81 11.62 -12.10 1.20
C ASP A 81 10.52 -11.44 0.37
N VAL A 82 10.04 -10.29 0.85
CA VAL A 82 8.93 -9.56 0.24
C VAL A 82 9.41 -8.84 -1.01
N LEU A 83 8.77 -9.07 -2.16
CA LEU A 83 9.02 -8.27 -3.37
C LEU A 83 8.46 -6.85 -3.21
N HIS A 84 7.17 -6.74 -2.90
CA HIS A 84 6.48 -5.50 -2.58
C HIS A 84 5.27 -5.80 -1.69
N GLY A 85 4.78 -4.80 -0.97
CA GLY A 85 3.60 -4.92 -0.13
C GLY A 85 3.15 -3.55 0.38
N TYR A 86 2.04 -3.52 1.10
CA TYR A 86 1.56 -2.31 1.76
C TYR A 86 0.74 -2.69 3.00
N ALA A 87 0.57 -1.73 3.89
CA ALA A 87 -0.42 -1.78 4.95
C ALA A 87 -1.11 -0.41 5.04
N GLY A 88 -2.42 -0.38 5.23
CA GLY A 88 -3.21 0.85 5.13
C GLY A 88 -4.68 0.57 5.34
N LEU A 89 -5.52 1.45 4.79
CA LEU A 89 -6.97 1.32 4.86
C LEU A 89 -7.48 0.57 3.63
N GLU A 90 -8.43 -0.33 3.82
CA GLU A 90 -9.13 -1.01 2.73
C GLU A 90 -10.62 -1.13 3.08
N CYS A 91 -11.46 -1.24 2.04
CA CYS A 91 -12.87 -1.58 2.22
C CYS A 91 -13.01 -3.10 2.22
N ILE A 92 -13.39 -3.68 3.36
CA ILE A 92 -13.63 -5.12 3.45
C ILE A 92 -14.99 -5.46 2.84
N LEU A 93 -14.97 -6.35 1.85
CA LEU A 93 -16.17 -6.81 1.16
C LEU A 93 -16.61 -8.20 1.65
N PRO A 94 -17.90 -8.55 1.51
CA PRO A 94 -18.35 -9.94 1.67
C PRO A 94 -17.68 -10.89 0.66
N TYR A 95 -17.84 -12.19 0.88
CA TYR A 95 -17.44 -13.19 -0.11
C TYR A 95 -18.23 -13.00 -1.40
N GLY A 96 -17.64 -13.37 -2.55
CA GLY A 96 -18.16 -12.94 -3.84
C GLY A 96 -17.96 -11.44 -4.04
N CYS A 97 -16.77 -10.95 -3.66
CA CYS A 97 -16.38 -9.53 -3.73
C CYS A 97 -16.62 -8.90 -5.11
N GLU A 98 -16.64 -9.70 -6.17
CA GLU A 98 -16.90 -9.26 -7.55
C GLU A 98 -18.29 -8.62 -7.70
N GLU A 99 -19.29 -9.07 -6.94
CA GLU A 99 -20.63 -8.43 -6.91
C GLU A 99 -20.59 -7.04 -6.24
N TRP A 100 -19.59 -6.81 -5.39
CA TRP A 100 -19.42 -5.62 -4.57
C TRP A 100 -18.33 -4.67 -5.09
N GLU A 101 -17.69 -5.01 -6.21
CA GLU A 101 -16.73 -4.17 -6.93
C GLU A 101 -17.20 -2.72 -7.14
N PRO A 102 -18.47 -2.46 -7.52
CA PRO A 102 -18.94 -1.08 -7.67
C PRO A 102 -18.86 -0.26 -6.38
N HIS A 103 -18.96 -0.90 -5.21
CA HIS A 103 -18.86 -0.21 -3.91
C HIS A 103 -17.40 0.12 -3.60
N GLU A 104 -16.48 -0.83 -3.82
CA GLU A 104 -15.05 -0.56 -3.67
C GLU A 104 -14.57 0.51 -4.65
N TYR A 105 -15.07 0.48 -5.90
CA TYR A 105 -14.84 1.53 -6.89
C TYR A 105 -15.28 2.90 -6.36
N GLN A 106 -16.50 3.01 -5.82
CA GLN A 106 -17.01 4.26 -5.26
C GLN A 106 -16.14 4.76 -4.11
N VAL A 107 -15.72 3.88 -3.20
CA VAL A 107 -14.85 4.27 -2.08
C VAL A 107 -13.49 4.73 -2.58
N ALA A 108 -12.83 3.95 -3.45
CA ALA A 108 -11.49 4.26 -3.94
C ALA A 108 -11.44 5.54 -4.80
N THR A 109 -12.52 5.87 -5.51
CA THR A 109 -12.63 7.11 -6.30
C THR A 109 -12.83 8.36 -5.44
N HIS A 110 -13.40 8.23 -4.24
CA HIS A 110 -13.58 9.35 -3.31
C HIS A 110 -12.45 9.48 -2.31
N TYR A 111 -11.74 8.38 -2.01
CA TYR A 111 -10.71 8.34 -0.98
C TYR A 111 -9.37 7.83 -1.49
N TYR A 112 -8.38 8.70 -1.56
CA TYR A 112 -7.12 8.38 -2.23
C TYR A 112 -6.25 7.38 -1.45
N ASN A 113 -6.40 7.28 -0.13
CA ASN A 113 -5.61 6.37 0.72
C ASN A 113 -6.33 5.04 1.04
N VAL A 114 -7.55 4.82 0.54
CA VAL A 114 -8.24 3.54 0.69
C VAL A 114 -7.87 2.63 -0.46
N MET A 115 -7.19 1.53 -0.15
CA MET A 115 -6.68 0.59 -1.13
C MET A 115 -7.80 -0.34 -1.64
N PRO A 116 -8.07 -0.38 -2.95
CA PRO A 116 -9.03 -1.29 -3.55
C PRO A 116 -8.42 -2.67 -3.76
N ASN A 117 -8.95 -3.71 -3.13
CA ASN A 117 -8.36 -5.03 -3.02
C ASN A 117 -9.28 -6.21 -3.38
N CYS A 118 -10.52 -5.97 -3.82
CA CYS A 118 -11.44 -7.03 -4.26
C CYS A 118 -10.80 -8.00 -5.26
N ASN A 119 -9.99 -7.46 -6.18
CA ASN A 119 -9.25 -8.16 -7.22
C ASN A 119 -7.73 -8.04 -7.01
N ALA A 120 -7.27 -7.89 -5.77
CA ALA A 120 -5.85 -7.82 -5.46
C ALA A 120 -5.08 -9.00 -6.07
N TYR A 121 -5.66 -10.21 -6.07
CA TYR A 121 -5.06 -11.41 -6.66
C TYR A 121 -4.86 -11.30 -8.19
N ALA A 122 -5.77 -10.64 -8.91
CA ALA A 122 -5.66 -10.43 -10.35
C ALA A 122 -4.57 -9.39 -10.65
N GLY A 123 -4.50 -8.33 -9.84
CA GLY A 123 -3.48 -7.28 -9.93
C GLY A 123 -2.06 -7.78 -9.67
N LEU A 124 -1.85 -8.83 -8.87
CA LEU A 124 -0.51 -9.41 -8.61
C LEU A 124 0.24 -9.82 -9.90
N ARG A 125 -0.49 -10.15 -10.97
CA ARG A 125 0.09 -10.47 -12.29
C ARG A 125 0.80 -9.28 -12.93
N ASP A 126 0.31 -8.08 -12.63
CA ASP A 126 0.79 -6.86 -13.28
C ASP A 126 1.97 -6.22 -12.54
N TYR A 127 2.21 -6.62 -11.29
CA TYR A 127 3.18 -6.02 -10.37
C TYR A 127 4.39 -6.93 -10.05
N LYS A 128 4.70 -7.89 -10.93
CA LYS A 128 5.83 -8.83 -10.76
C LYS A 128 7.21 -8.19 -10.57
N ASP A 129 7.34 -6.90 -10.89
CA ASP A 129 8.58 -6.13 -10.87
C ASP A 129 8.38 -4.68 -10.41
N ALA A 130 7.24 -4.39 -9.75
CA ALA A 130 6.86 -3.04 -9.34
C ALA A 130 5.89 -3.08 -8.15
N ALA A 131 5.77 -1.98 -7.41
CA ALA A 131 4.71 -1.78 -6.44
C ALA A 131 3.45 -1.20 -7.11
N LYS A 132 2.29 -1.46 -6.50
CA LYS A 132 0.98 -0.96 -6.95
C LYS A 132 0.83 0.55 -6.72
N SER A 133 1.18 1.01 -5.52
CA SER A 133 1.06 2.39 -5.08
C SER A 133 1.75 2.56 -3.72
N ILE A 134 1.78 3.79 -3.21
CA ILE A 134 2.05 4.09 -1.80
C ILE A 134 0.80 3.86 -0.94
N ALA A 135 1.02 3.61 0.35
CA ALA A 135 0.02 3.55 1.42
C ALA A 135 0.66 4.01 2.75
N TRP A 136 -0.10 3.93 3.86
CA TRP A 136 0.37 4.25 5.22
C TRP A 136 1.71 3.57 5.56
N TYR A 137 1.81 2.27 5.26
CA TYR A 137 3.06 1.55 5.15
C TYR A 137 3.24 1.08 3.71
N THR A 138 4.36 1.45 3.10
CA THR A 138 4.79 0.95 1.80
C THR A 138 5.98 0.03 2.00
N ILE A 139 5.89 -1.21 1.53
CA ILE A 139 6.92 -2.24 1.75
C ILE A 139 7.60 -2.53 0.42
N LEU A 140 8.92 -2.39 0.38
CA LEU A 140 9.75 -2.62 -0.79
C LEU A 140 10.79 -3.68 -0.50
N GLY A 141 10.83 -4.72 -1.34
CA GLY A 141 11.95 -5.65 -1.36
C GLY A 141 13.24 -4.97 -1.81
N LYS A 142 14.37 -5.60 -1.48
CA LYS A 142 15.72 -5.08 -1.79
C LYS A 142 15.86 -4.64 -3.25
N SER A 143 15.36 -5.45 -4.19
CA SER A 143 15.47 -5.19 -5.64
C SER A 143 14.70 -3.94 -6.09
N LEU A 144 13.58 -3.61 -5.46
CA LEU A 144 12.81 -2.40 -5.74
C LEU A 144 13.41 -1.20 -5.01
N PHE A 145 13.72 -1.35 -3.72
CA PHE A 145 14.27 -0.26 -2.91
C PHE A 145 15.56 0.33 -3.50
N MET A 146 16.44 -0.51 -4.04
CA MET A 146 17.70 -0.09 -4.68
C MET A 146 17.52 0.65 -6.01
N ARG A 147 16.31 0.70 -6.59
CA ARG A 147 16.04 1.51 -7.80
C ARG A 147 15.88 2.99 -7.49
N ILE A 148 15.75 3.34 -6.21
CA ILE A 148 15.64 4.71 -5.73
C ILE A 148 17.01 5.12 -5.16
N GLU A 149 17.53 6.25 -5.64
CA GLU A 149 18.86 6.71 -5.24
C GLU A 149 18.91 7.05 -3.73
N PRO A 150 20.01 6.73 -3.01
CA PRO A 150 20.14 7.03 -1.59
C PRO A 150 19.92 8.51 -1.23
N GLN A 151 20.27 9.43 -2.14
CA GLN A 151 20.09 10.87 -1.96
C GLN A 151 18.60 11.27 -1.95
N VAL A 152 17.73 10.54 -2.65
CA VAL A 152 16.29 10.77 -2.63
C VAL A 152 15.73 10.44 -1.24
N TRP A 153 16.13 9.30 -0.66
CA TRP A 153 15.74 8.92 0.70
C TRP A 153 16.24 9.90 1.75
N ALA A 154 17.50 10.35 1.63
CA ALA A 154 18.07 11.34 2.55
C ALA A 154 17.30 12.67 2.50
N ARG A 155 16.93 13.14 1.30
CA ARG A 155 16.13 14.36 1.12
C ARG A 155 14.71 14.21 1.68
N LEU A 156 14.07 13.06 1.46
CA LEU A 156 12.73 12.80 2.02
C LEU A 156 12.77 12.85 3.54
N ALA A 157 13.70 12.15 4.18
CA ALA A 157 13.82 12.13 5.63
C ALA A 157 14.16 13.50 6.24
N GLU A 158 14.90 14.35 5.51
CA GLU A 158 15.22 15.72 5.94
C GLU A 158 14.01 16.67 5.82
N GLN A 159 13.24 16.56 4.74
CA GLN A 159 12.15 17.49 4.43
C GLN A 159 10.81 17.11 5.05
N TYR A 160 10.57 15.81 5.25
CA TYR A 160 9.31 15.23 5.70
C TYR A 160 9.60 14.25 6.84
N PRO A 161 9.79 14.73 8.09
CA PRO A 161 10.11 13.88 9.24
C PRO A 161 9.02 12.84 9.57
N GLU A 162 7.79 13.04 9.09
CA GLU A 162 6.68 12.10 9.12
C GLU A 162 6.88 10.87 8.21
N ILE A 163 7.83 10.94 7.27
CA ILE A 163 8.25 9.79 6.44
C ILE A 163 9.45 9.14 7.10
N THR A 164 9.28 7.89 7.51
CA THR A 164 10.36 7.08 8.09
C THR A 164 10.62 5.85 7.24
N VAL A 165 11.90 5.44 7.18
CA VAL A 165 12.33 4.25 6.45
C VAL A 165 13.08 3.34 7.40
N LYS A 166 12.60 2.10 7.54
CA LYS A 166 13.25 1.04 8.32
C LYS A 166 13.60 -0.12 7.40
N THR A 167 14.88 -0.50 7.35
CA THR A 167 15.33 -1.65 6.55
C THR A 167 15.67 -2.83 7.46
N GLN A 168 15.05 -3.96 7.17
CA GLN A 168 15.25 -5.23 7.86
C GLN A 168 16.59 -5.87 7.46
N ALA A 169 17.07 -6.82 8.28
CA ALA A 169 18.33 -7.52 8.02
C ALA A 169 18.33 -8.31 6.69
N ASN A 170 17.16 -8.77 6.23
CA ASN A 170 16.98 -9.45 4.94
C ASN A 170 16.95 -8.47 3.73
N GLY A 171 16.97 -7.16 3.98
CA GLY A 171 16.95 -6.11 2.95
C GLY A 171 15.56 -5.63 2.53
N VAL A 172 14.48 -6.09 3.17
CA VAL A 172 13.14 -5.52 3.00
C VAL A 172 13.08 -4.16 3.71
N SER A 173 12.61 -3.13 3.02
CA SER A 173 12.44 -1.78 3.56
C SER A 173 10.97 -1.46 3.75
N VAL A 174 10.64 -0.99 4.96
CA VAL A 174 9.32 -0.52 5.36
C VAL A 174 9.36 1.00 5.42
N ILE A 175 8.54 1.65 4.60
CA ILE A 175 8.38 3.10 4.57
C ILE A 175 7.04 3.43 5.23
N LYS A 176 7.08 4.12 6.37
CA LYS A 176 5.87 4.61 7.06
C LYS A 176 5.71 6.10 6.77
N ILE A 177 4.50 6.54 6.46
CA ILE A 177 4.13 7.95 6.31
C ILE A 177 3.08 8.31 7.36
N ASP A 178 3.31 9.37 8.14
CA ASP A 178 2.43 9.80 9.23
C ASP A 178 2.27 8.80 10.39
N GLU A 179 1.78 9.30 11.52
CA GLU A 179 1.55 8.47 12.72
C GLU A 179 0.35 7.54 12.55
N LEU A 180 -0.71 8.00 11.90
CA LEU A 180 -1.96 7.29 11.66
C LEU A 180 -2.34 7.39 10.18
N PRO A 181 -3.03 6.38 9.62
CA PRO A 181 -3.52 6.48 8.26
C PRO A 181 -4.69 7.47 8.19
N ASP A 182 -4.72 8.27 7.14
CA ASP A 182 -5.88 9.08 6.75
C ASP A 182 -6.59 8.41 5.57
N VAL A 183 -7.91 8.56 5.46
CA VAL A 183 -8.67 8.13 4.26
C VAL A 183 -8.39 9.04 3.07
N GLY A 184 -8.20 10.34 3.33
CA GLY A 184 -7.87 11.36 2.33
C GLY A 184 -8.96 11.61 1.28
N ASP A 185 -9.51 12.81 1.18
CA ASP A 185 -10.53 13.13 0.16
C ASP A 185 -9.89 13.37 -1.22
N ALA A 186 -10.31 12.61 -2.24
CA ALA A 186 -9.83 12.75 -3.61
C ALA A 186 -10.24 14.06 -4.29
N GLY A 187 -11.24 14.77 -3.74
CA GLY A 187 -11.61 16.14 -4.12
C GLY A 187 -10.66 17.21 -3.58
N GLU A 188 -9.78 16.86 -2.65
CA GLU A 188 -8.80 17.77 -2.04
C GLU A 188 -7.39 17.56 -2.62
N PRO A 189 -6.52 18.59 -2.57
CA PRO A 189 -5.12 18.43 -2.93
C PRO A 189 -4.43 17.39 -2.04
N LEU A 190 -3.67 16.48 -2.66
CA LEU A 190 -2.88 15.49 -1.94
C LEU A 190 -1.90 16.20 -0.97
N PRO A 191 -1.75 15.77 0.29
CA PRO A 191 -0.77 16.36 1.19
C PRO A 191 0.67 16.25 0.66
N LEU A 192 1.51 17.25 0.98
CA LEU A 192 2.85 17.39 0.37
C LEU A 192 3.77 16.20 0.64
N ASN A 193 3.69 15.59 1.82
CA ASN A 193 4.42 14.38 2.18
C ASN A 193 4.02 13.19 1.29
N TYR A 194 2.73 12.99 1.03
CA TYR A 194 2.25 11.94 0.12
C TYR A 194 2.68 12.22 -1.33
N GLN A 195 2.61 13.49 -1.78
CA GLN A 195 3.12 13.88 -3.10
C GLN A 195 4.62 13.56 -3.22
N ALA A 196 5.42 13.98 -2.25
CA ALA A 196 6.86 13.78 -2.25
C ALA A 196 7.23 12.29 -2.22
N LEU A 197 6.54 11.49 -1.40
CA LEU A 197 6.75 10.05 -1.35
C LEU A 197 6.36 9.39 -2.68
N ASN A 198 5.19 9.71 -3.22
CA ASN A 198 4.73 9.15 -4.49
C ASN A 198 5.71 9.47 -5.63
N GLU A 199 6.23 10.70 -5.68
CA GLU A 199 7.23 11.11 -6.66
C GLU A 199 8.56 10.38 -6.50
N ALA A 200 9.04 10.21 -5.26
CA ALA A 200 10.24 9.43 -5.00
C ALA A 200 10.11 7.95 -5.41
N LEU A 201 8.90 7.38 -5.30
CA LEU A 201 8.62 5.99 -5.63
C LEU A 201 8.22 5.75 -7.10
N ARG A 202 8.19 6.78 -7.96
CA ARG A 202 7.93 6.62 -9.41
C ARG A 202 8.77 5.54 -10.10
N PRO A 203 10.07 5.35 -9.80
CA PRO A 203 10.88 4.30 -10.43
C PRO A 203 10.44 2.87 -10.09
N VAL A 204 9.65 2.70 -9.03
CA VAL A 204 9.21 1.39 -8.53
C VAL A 204 7.70 1.19 -8.62
N ILE A 205 6.91 2.25 -8.83
CA ILE A 205 5.45 2.14 -8.97
C ILE A 205 5.08 2.03 -10.45
N LYS A 206 4.24 1.04 -10.77
CA LYS A 206 3.74 0.83 -12.13
C LYS A 206 2.30 1.33 -12.27
N SER A 207 2.04 2.07 -13.33
CA SER A 207 0.67 2.33 -13.77
C SER A 207 0.17 1.17 -14.61
N VAL A 208 -0.98 0.61 -14.21
CA VAL A 208 -1.68 -0.41 -14.96
C VAL A 208 -3.05 0.13 -15.37
N PRO A 209 -3.55 -0.20 -16.57
CA PRO A 209 -4.89 0.19 -16.98
C PRO A 209 -5.95 -0.28 -15.98
N ASN A 210 -7.01 0.52 -15.78
CA ASN A 210 -8.14 0.19 -14.91
C ASN A 210 -7.79 -0.05 -13.43
N ARG A 211 -6.64 0.44 -12.93
CA ARG A 211 -6.43 0.44 -11.48
C ARG A 211 -7.43 1.38 -10.82
N LEU A 212 -7.96 0.93 -9.69
CA LEU A 212 -8.91 1.68 -8.88
C LEU A 212 -8.24 2.67 -7.91
N HIS A 213 -6.93 2.55 -7.71
CA HIS A 213 -6.20 3.39 -6.76
C HIS A 213 -5.63 4.63 -7.44
N HIS A 214 -6.01 5.82 -6.97
CA HIS A 214 -5.76 7.10 -7.65
C HIS A 214 -4.56 7.88 -7.12
N LEU A 215 -3.92 7.48 -6.01
CA LEU A 215 -2.76 8.17 -5.43
C LEU A 215 -1.61 8.41 -6.42
N TYR A 216 -1.44 7.52 -7.40
CA TYR A 216 -0.45 7.72 -8.46
C TYR A 216 -0.82 8.84 -9.44
N ASP A 217 -2.11 9.03 -9.71
CA ASP A 217 -2.64 9.99 -10.70
C ASP A 217 -2.87 11.39 -10.10
N ALA A 218 -2.67 11.55 -8.78
CA ALA A 218 -2.84 12.81 -8.10
C ALA A 218 -1.97 13.90 -8.76
N PRO A 219 -2.57 15.04 -9.18
CA PRO A 219 -1.85 16.08 -9.89
C PRO A 219 -0.79 16.72 -8.99
N ILE A 220 0.39 16.98 -9.57
CA ILE A 220 1.50 17.67 -8.92
C ILE A 220 1.04 19.10 -8.61
N LEU A 221 0.79 19.42 -7.34
CA LEU A 221 0.68 20.81 -6.92
C LEU A 221 2.09 21.27 -6.58
N MET A 222 2.83 21.73 -7.59
CA MET A 222 4.13 22.34 -7.34
C MET A 222 3.94 23.49 -6.33
N PRO A 223 4.70 23.53 -5.22
CA PRO A 223 4.62 24.64 -4.29
C PRO A 223 5.10 25.90 -5.03
N SER A 224 4.17 26.78 -5.37
CA SER A 224 4.51 28.10 -5.89
C SER A 224 5.24 28.88 -4.80
N LYS A 225 6.55 29.11 -4.96
CA LYS A 225 7.30 30.18 -4.25
C LYS A 225 8.68 30.39 -4.89
N PRO A 226 9.31 31.58 -4.77
CA PRO A 226 8.78 32.94 -4.61
C PRO A 226 9.30 33.86 -5.74
N ILE A 227 8.57 34.92 -6.12
CA ILE A 227 9.22 36.02 -6.85
C ILE A 227 9.76 37.00 -5.81
N THR A 228 11.07 36.92 -5.63
CA THR A 228 11.93 37.91 -4.98
C THR A 228 11.78 39.27 -5.63
N GLY A 229 11.90 40.31 -4.82
CA GLY A 229 11.54 41.68 -5.17
C GLY A 229 12.28 42.26 -6.38
N HIS A 230 11.55 43.10 -7.11
CA HIS A 230 12.13 44.27 -7.76
C HIS A 230 11.59 45.54 -7.11
N THR A 231 12.49 46.20 -6.39
CA THR A 231 12.45 47.65 -6.21
C THR A 231 12.57 48.32 -7.58
N ALA A 232 11.55 49.06 -7.97
CA ALA A 232 11.68 50.15 -8.91
C ALA A 232 10.74 51.27 -8.45
N GLY A 233 11.31 52.32 -7.87
CA GLY A 233 10.60 53.59 -7.75
C GLY A 233 10.35 54.17 -9.13
N THR A 234 9.26 54.92 -9.28
CA THR A 234 9.23 56.27 -9.89
C THR A 234 7.84 56.88 -9.68
N THR A 235 7.89 58.18 -9.41
CA THR A 235 6.91 59.20 -9.02
C THR A 235 5.74 59.47 -9.99
N ARG A 236 4.74 60.18 -9.44
CA ARG A 236 3.65 61.01 -10.04
C ARG A 236 2.31 60.28 -10.13
N ILE A 237 1.19 60.76 -9.57
CA ILE A 237 0.72 62.09 -9.14
C ILE A 237 0.04 61.93 -7.76
#